data_AF-A0A8X6W276-F1
#
_entry.id   AF-A0A8X6W276-F1
#
_cell.length_a   1.000
_cell.length_b   1.000
_cell.length_c   1.000
_cell.angle_alpha   90.00
_cell.angle_beta   90.00
_cell.angle_gamma   90.00
#
_symmetry.space_group_name_H-M   'P 1'
#
loop_
_entity.id
_entity.type
_entity.pdbx_description
1 polymer ?
#
loop_
_entity_poly.entity_id
_entity_poly.type
_entity_poly.pdbx_seq_one_letter_code
_entity_poly.pdbx_strand_id
1 'polypeptide(L)'
;MSGVLNIFQRSETSRKACYTQYLGDGDSKGFLTIKEAKVYGDTEVEKLECVGHVQKRMGTRLRNILKMSKGIKLSDGKNISERGRLTLKEVDSIQHYYELAIRKNLSSVEDMKRAIWAIYFHKLSTEDNPQHALSPLGEDSWCGYNRSIVTGEFYIHKHSLPESILLKVKKVFRDLTEKDLLKKCLHGRTQNPNESFNKCIWERIPKTVFVGIETLKFGVMDAVICFNDGYVSRIKVFEALGIKPGYNTERALLIIDNKRIFEAERIVNKVSLEARNKRRSLKRKMDKQNLDEENEYQAGKY
;
A
#
# COMPACT_ATOMS: atom_id res chain seq x y z
N MET A 1 -10.43 -17.72 -19.38
CA MET A 1 -10.07 -16.33 -19.74
C MET A 1 -11.28 -15.48 -20.17
N SER A 2 -12.50 -16.05 -20.27
CA SER A 2 -13.72 -15.36 -20.75
C SER A 2 -14.43 -14.46 -19.74
N GLY A 3 -14.23 -14.64 -18.42
CA GLY A 3 -15.05 -13.98 -17.40
C GLY A 3 -15.00 -12.44 -17.42
N VAL A 4 -13.81 -11.85 -17.48
CA VAL A 4 -13.68 -10.38 -17.47
C VAL A 4 -14.17 -9.76 -18.78
N LEU A 5 -13.91 -10.42 -19.91
CA LEU A 5 -14.39 -10.00 -21.22
C LEU A 5 -15.92 -9.99 -21.25
N ASN A 6 -16.55 -11.07 -20.75
CA ASN A 6 -17.99 -11.17 -20.64
C ASN A 6 -18.58 -10.07 -19.75
N ILE A 7 -17.90 -9.67 -18.67
CA ILE A 7 -18.37 -8.56 -17.81
C ILE A 7 -18.40 -7.24 -18.59
N PHE A 8 -17.33 -6.94 -19.34
CA PHE A 8 -17.25 -5.70 -20.12
C PHE A 8 -18.29 -5.68 -21.26
N GLN A 9 -18.34 -6.72 -22.10
CA GLN A 9 -19.30 -6.82 -23.20
C GLN A 9 -20.76 -6.79 -22.72
N ARG A 10 -21.04 -7.45 -21.58
CA ARG A 10 -22.40 -7.45 -21.01
C ARG A 10 -22.79 -6.08 -20.48
N SER A 11 -21.85 -5.26 -20.02
CA SER A 11 -22.18 -3.94 -19.45
C SER A 11 -22.81 -3.01 -20.48
N GLU A 12 -22.33 -3.02 -21.72
CA GLU A 12 -22.91 -2.24 -22.83
C GLU A 12 -24.30 -2.76 -23.18
N THR A 13 -24.42 -4.06 -23.45
CA THR A 13 -25.70 -4.68 -23.88
C THR A 13 -26.79 -4.64 -22.82
N SER A 14 -26.46 -4.88 -21.55
CA SER A 14 -27.45 -4.98 -20.48
C SER A 14 -27.69 -3.70 -19.69
N ARG A 15 -26.71 -2.78 -19.65
CA ARG A 15 -26.78 -1.56 -18.83
C ARG A 15 -26.52 -0.28 -19.61
N LYS A 16 -26.22 -0.36 -20.92
CA LYS A 16 -25.83 0.80 -21.74
C LYS A 16 -24.69 1.60 -21.11
N ALA A 17 -23.73 0.90 -20.51
CA ALA A 17 -22.61 1.49 -19.78
C ALA A 17 -21.27 0.98 -20.33
N CYS A 18 -20.26 1.86 -20.33
CA CYS A 18 -18.89 1.53 -20.74
C CYS A 18 -17.92 1.75 -19.58
N TYR A 19 -17.10 0.75 -19.28
CA TYR A 19 -16.00 0.90 -18.32
C TYR A 19 -14.78 1.53 -19.00
N THR A 20 -14.37 2.71 -18.56
CA THR A 20 -13.22 3.43 -19.13
C THR A 20 -11.90 3.11 -18.43
N GLN A 21 -11.94 2.50 -17.24
CA GLN A 21 -10.76 2.22 -16.43
C GLN A 21 -10.78 0.80 -15.87
N TYR A 22 -9.60 0.15 -15.89
CA TYR A 22 -9.37 -1.17 -15.33
C TYR A 22 -8.33 -1.08 -14.21
N LEU A 23 -8.76 -1.23 -12.95
CA LEU A 23 -7.84 -1.29 -11.81
C LEU A 23 -7.34 -2.72 -11.60
N GLY A 24 -6.08 -2.96 -11.95
CA GLY A 24 -5.45 -4.28 -11.92
C GLY A 24 -4.20 -4.34 -11.06
N ASP A 25 -3.83 -5.58 -10.73
CA ASP A 25 -2.53 -5.94 -10.18
C ASP A 25 -1.59 -6.35 -11.32
N GLY A 26 -0.61 -5.50 -11.65
CA GLY A 26 0.43 -5.83 -12.63
C GLY A 26 -0.11 -6.23 -14.01
N ASP A 27 0.66 -7.04 -14.75
CA ASP A 27 0.27 -7.51 -16.08
C ASP A 27 -0.75 -8.64 -15.99
N SER A 28 -2.03 -8.24 -15.89
CA SER A 28 -3.14 -9.18 -15.95
C SER A 28 -3.41 -9.59 -17.40
N LYS A 29 -3.40 -10.90 -17.66
CA LYS A 29 -3.87 -11.47 -18.95
C LYS A 29 -5.29 -10.99 -19.27
N GLY A 30 -6.10 -10.73 -18.24
CA GLY A 30 -7.46 -10.22 -18.40
C GLY A 30 -7.52 -8.83 -19.05
N PHE A 31 -6.64 -7.90 -18.68
CA PHE A 31 -6.58 -6.58 -19.33
C PHE A 31 -6.18 -6.69 -20.79
N LEU A 32 -5.19 -7.54 -21.11
CA LEU A 32 -4.78 -7.78 -22.50
C LEU A 32 -5.96 -8.27 -23.34
N THR A 33 -6.73 -9.25 -22.82
CA THR A 33 -7.94 -9.73 -23.50
C THR A 33 -8.96 -8.62 -23.74
N ILE A 34 -9.19 -7.72 -22.78
CA ILE A 34 -10.12 -6.58 -22.96
C ILE A 34 -9.59 -5.62 -24.05
N LYS A 35 -8.30 -5.31 -24.00
CA LYS A 35 -7.65 -4.38 -24.94
C LYS A 35 -7.70 -4.92 -26.37
N GLU A 36 -7.36 -6.20 -26.56
CA GLU A 36 -7.38 -6.87 -27.86
C GLU A 36 -8.79 -6.99 -28.43
N ALA A 37 -9.78 -7.25 -27.57
CA ALA A 37 -11.17 -7.42 -27.99
C ALA A 37 -11.86 -6.10 -28.38
N LYS A 38 -11.25 -4.93 -28.11
CA LYS A 38 -11.84 -3.60 -28.38
C LYS A 38 -13.32 -3.52 -27.96
N VAL A 39 -13.58 -3.88 -26.70
CA VAL A 39 -14.93 -4.13 -26.18
C VAL A 39 -15.93 -2.98 -26.33
N TYR A 40 -15.46 -1.75 -26.55
CA TYR A 40 -16.31 -0.56 -26.76
C TYR A 40 -15.89 0.22 -28.02
N GLY A 41 -15.43 -0.49 -29.06
CA GLY A 41 -15.00 0.12 -30.32
C GLY A 41 -13.81 1.06 -30.12
N ASP A 42 -14.03 2.36 -30.34
CA ASP A 42 -13.01 3.41 -30.25
C ASP A 42 -12.71 3.85 -28.80
N THR A 43 -13.56 3.49 -27.84
CA THR A 43 -13.32 3.83 -26.43
C THR A 43 -12.33 2.85 -25.82
N GLU A 44 -11.08 3.30 -25.64
CA GLU A 44 -10.05 2.50 -24.98
C GLU A 44 -10.26 2.42 -23.46
N VAL A 45 -9.98 1.24 -22.90
CA VAL A 45 -9.97 1.03 -21.45
C VAL A 45 -8.57 1.33 -20.91
N GLU A 46 -8.45 2.35 -20.06
CA GLU A 46 -7.19 2.72 -19.41
C GLU A 46 -6.83 1.70 -18.33
N LYS A 47 -5.59 1.20 -18.34
CA LYS A 47 -5.08 0.35 -17.26
C LYS A 47 -4.56 1.21 -16.11
N LEU A 48 -5.15 1.04 -14.93
CA LEU A 48 -4.67 1.56 -13.66
C LEU A 48 -3.93 0.48 -12.87
N GLU A 49 -3.01 0.91 -12.00
CA GLU A 49 -2.25 0.03 -11.12
C GLU A 49 -2.70 0.19 -9.67
N CYS A 50 -2.88 -0.93 -8.98
CA CYS A 50 -3.10 -0.95 -7.54
C CYS A 50 -1.86 -0.42 -6.80
N VAL A 51 -2.02 0.64 -6.00
CA VAL A 51 -0.89 1.23 -5.26
C VAL A 51 -0.23 0.21 -4.31
N GLY A 52 -1.04 -0.63 -3.66
CA GLY A 52 -0.53 -1.69 -2.78
C GLY A 52 0.28 -2.75 -3.54
N HIS A 53 -0.08 -3.04 -4.79
CA HIS A 53 0.69 -3.94 -5.65
C HIS A 53 2.03 -3.31 -6.06
N VAL A 54 2.01 -2.06 -6.51
CA VAL A 54 3.22 -1.32 -6.90
C VAL A 54 4.17 -1.16 -5.71
N GLN A 55 3.64 -0.91 -4.51
CA GLN A 55 4.39 -0.95 -3.27
C GLN A 55 5.07 -2.31 -3.04
N LYS A 56 4.31 -3.41 -3.08
CA LYS A 56 4.85 -4.76 -2.88
C LYS A 56 5.96 -5.07 -3.88
N ARG A 57 5.86 -4.56 -5.13
CA ARG A 57 6.89 -4.70 -6.17
C ARG A 57 8.24 -4.13 -5.73
N MET A 58 8.28 -2.97 -5.06
CA MET A 58 9.51 -2.40 -4.50
C MET A 58 10.18 -3.38 -3.53
N GLY A 59 9.47 -3.81 -2.49
CA GLY A 59 10.04 -4.71 -1.49
C GLY A 59 10.43 -6.07 -2.05
N THR A 60 9.62 -6.64 -2.95
CA THR A 60 9.94 -7.93 -3.60
C THR A 60 11.22 -7.84 -4.42
N ARG A 61 11.41 -6.78 -5.22
CA ARG A 61 12.64 -6.61 -6.01
C ARG A 61 13.87 -6.44 -5.13
N LEU A 62 13.77 -5.70 -4.03
CA LEU A 62 14.87 -5.56 -3.07
C LEU A 62 15.19 -6.86 -2.32
N ARG A 63 14.17 -7.61 -1.88
CA ARG A 63 14.34 -8.95 -1.29
C ARG A 63 14.99 -9.93 -2.28
N ASN A 64 14.63 -9.86 -3.56
CA ASN A 64 15.27 -10.67 -4.60
C ASN A 64 16.74 -10.29 -4.79
N ILE A 65 17.09 -9.00 -4.77
CA ILE A 65 18.48 -8.56 -4.80
C ILE A 65 19.28 -9.13 -3.62
N LEU A 66 18.71 -9.10 -2.40
CA LEU A 66 19.32 -9.72 -1.22
C LEU A 66 19.56 -11.22 -1.42
N LYS A 67 18.55 -11.94 -1.90
CA LYS A 67 18.63 -13.39 -2.14
C LYS A 67 19.68 -13.74 -3.19
N MET A 68 19.69 -13.01 -4.32
CA MET A 68 20.60 -13.26 -5.44
C MET A 68 22.04 -12.83 -5.16
N SER A 69 22.24 -11.89 -4.24
CA SER A 69 23.58 -11.36 -3.91
C SER A 69 24.16 -12.01 -2.64
N LYS A 70 23.57 -13.10 -2.16
CA LYS A 70 24.04 -13.83 -0.97
C LYS A 70 25.41 -14.45 -1.25
N GLY A 71 26.40 -14.14 -0.41
CA GLY A 71 27.78 -14.62 -0.56
C GLY A 71 28.60 -13.89 -1.63
N ILE A 72 28.01 -12.89 -2.31
CA ILE A 72 28.73 -12.05 -3.28
C ILE A 72 29.23 -10.80 -2.57
N LYS A 73 30.55 -10.57 -2.62
CA LYS A 73 31.17 -9.33 -2.17
C LYS A 73 30.88 -8.23 -3.18
N LEU A 74 30.49 -7.06 -2.68
CA LEU A 74 30.31 -5.85 -3.49
C LEU A 74 31.67 -5.15 -3.70
N SER A 75 31.66 -4.00 -4.39
CA SER A 75 32.87 -3.24 -4.72
C SER A 75 33.69 -2.82 -3.50
N ASP A 76 33.08 -2.75 -2.32
CA ASP A 76 33.72 -2.46 -1.04
C ASP A 76 34.20 -3.72 -0.29
N GLY A 77 34.22 -4.88 -0.96
CA GLY A 77 34.69 -6.14 -0.40
C GLY A 77 33.76 -6.80 0.63
N LYS A 78 32.58 -6.22 0.87
CA LYS A 78 31.61 -6.67 1.89
C LYS A 78 30.36 -7.29 1.26
N ASN A 79 29.72 -8.22 1.98
CA ASN A 79 28.46 -8.80 1.53
C ASN A 79 27.30 -7.80 1.65
N ILE A 80 26.28 -7.96 0.80
CA ILE A 80 25.11 -7.06 0.81
C ILE A 80 24.34 -7.06 2.14
N SER A 81 24.33 -8.19 2.85
CA SER A 81 23.50 -8.46 4.03
C SER A 81 24.27 -8.39 5.35
N GLU A 82 25.51 -7.89 5.35
CA GLU A 82 26.25 -7.67 6.60
C GLU A 82 25.60 -6.59 7.47
N ARG A 83 25.95 -6.56 8.76
CA ARG A 83 25.42 -5.58 9.73
C ARG A 83 25.71 -4.15 9.24
N GLY A 84 24.72 -3.26 9.36
CA GLY A 84 24.82 -1.87 8.90
C GLY A 84 24.57 -1.66 7.40
N ARG A 85 24.04 -2.66 6.69
CA ARG A 85 23.76 -2.60 5.25
C ARG A 85 22.28 -2.89 4.97
N LEU A 86 21.96 -3.48 3.82
CA LEU A 86 20.59 -3.77 3.43
C LEU A 86 20.06 -4.98 4.22
N THR A 87 19.16 -4.72 5.16
CA THR A 87 18.47 -5.75 5.96
C THR A 87 17.01 -5.91 5.52
N LEU A 88 16.34 -6.99 5.90
CA LEU A 88 14.90 -7.15 5.63
C LEU A 88 14.06 -5.99 6.22
N LYS A 89 14.40 -5.57 7.44
CA LYS A 89 13.76 -4.41 8.09
C LYS A 89 13.96 -3.12 7.30
N GLU A 90 15.15 -2.93 6.73
CA GLU A 90 15.44 -1.78 5.88
C GLU A 90 14.65 -1.84 4.56
N VAL A 91 14.52 -3.03 3.97
CA VAL A 91 13.67 -3.25 2.79
C VAL A 91 12.21 -2.93 3.09
N ASP A 92 11.68 -3.36 4.25
CA ASP A 92 10.31 -3.05 4.65
C ASP A 92 10.12 -1.55 4.88
N SER A 93 11.14 -0.86 5.42
CA SER A 93 11.12 0.60 5.56
C SER A 93 11.09 1.31 4.21
N ILE A 94 11.94 0.91 3.26
CA ILE A 94 11.96 1.47 1.90
C ILE A 94 10.62 1.21 1.20
N GLN A 95 10.08 -0.01 1.32
CA GLN A 95 8.77 -0.37 0.79
C GLN A 95 7.66 0.52 1.36
N HIS A 96 7.67 0.79 2.67
CA HIS A 96 6.70 1.67 3.31
C HIS A 96 6.83 3.14 2.85
N TYR A 97 8.05 3.69 2.82
CA TYR A 97 8.26 5.06 2.36
C TYR A 97 7.91 5.25 0.89
N TYR A 98 8.16 4.23 0.07
CA TYR A 98 7.78 4.25 -1.34
C TYR A 98 6.25 4.35 -1.53
N GLU A 99 5.45 3.62 -0.74
CA GLU A 99 3.99 3.80 -0.73
C GLU A 99 3.59 5.21 -0.31
N LEU A 100 4.19 5.74 0.76
CA LEU A 100 3.90 7.09 1.24
C LEU A 100 4.24 8.15 0.19
N ALA A 101 5.36 8.00 -0.52
CA ALA A 101 5.76 8.90 -1.59
C ALA A 101 4.73 8.91 -2.73
N ILE A 102 4.13 7.76 -3.07
CA ILE A 102 3.03 7.69 -4.04
C ILE A 102 1.78 8.38 -3.47
N ARG A 103 1.31 7.97 -2.29
CA ARG A 103 0.03 8.43 -1.72
C ARG A 103 0.00 9.91 -1.38
N LYS A 104 1.15 10.53 -1.10
CA LYS A 104 1.24 11.97 -0.79
C LYS A 104 1.36 12.86 -2.02
N ASN A 105 1.61 12.30 -3.20
CA ASN A 105 1.89 13.05 -4.42
C ASN A 105 0.95 12.62 -5.57
N LEU A 106 -0.33 12.40 -5.28
CA LEU A 106 -1.32 11.93 -6.25
C LEU A 106 -1.67 12.96 -7.33
N SER A 107 -1.31 14.23 -7.14
CA SER A 107 -1.56 15.31 -8.10
C SER A 107 -0.48 15.47 -9.16
N SER A 108 0.71 14.88 -8.98
CA SER A 108 1.88 15.17 -9.82
C SER A 108 2.83 13.98 -9.91
N VAL A 109 3.03 13.48 -11.12
CA VAL A 109 3.98 12.40 -11.40
C VAL A 109 5.42 12.84 -11.11
N GLU A 110 5.75 14.10 -11.39
CA GLU A 110 7.10 14.61 -11.16
C GLU A 110 7.39 14.77 -9.66
N ASP A 111 6.41 15.21 -8.86
CA ASP A 111 6.59 15.28 -7.40
C ASP A 111 6.61 13.89 -6.76
N MET A 112 5.81 12.96 -7.27
CA MET A 112 5.89 11.56 -6.88
C MET A 112 7.27 10.97 -7.16
N LYS A 113 7.82 11.21 -8.36
CA LYS A 113 9.17 10.79 -8.74
C LYS A 113 10.22 11.42 -7.84
N ARG A 114 10.14 12.74 -7.60
CA ARG A 114 11.03 13.48 -6.70
C ARG A 114 11.02 12.89 -5.30
N ALA A 115 9.84 12.63 -4.73
CA ALA A 115 9.68 12.05 -3.41
C ALA A 115 10.24 10.62 -3.32
N ILE A 116 10.08 9.80 -4.36
CA ILE A 116 10.66 8.46 -4.39
C ILE A 116 12.20 8.53 -4.45
N TRP A 117 12.77 9.42 -5.27
CA TRP A 117 14.22 9.61 -5.33
C TRP A 117 14.78 10.24 -4.05
N ALA A 118 14.01 11.06 -3.34
CA ALA A 118 14.39 11.57 -2.02
C ALA A 118 14.66 10.42 -1.03
N ILE A 119 13.92 9.31 -1.09
CA ILE A 119 14.19 8.12 -0.26
C ILE A 119 15.58 7.55 -0.58
N TYR A 120 15.93 7.44 -1.87
CA TYR A 120 17.22 6.92 -2.31
C TYR A 120 18.38 7.76 -1.79
N PHE A 121 18.31 9.08 -2.00
CA PHE A 121 19.37 9.99 -1.58
C PHE A 121 19.45 10.17 -0.07
N HIS A 122 18.32 10.18 0.63
CA HIS A 122 18.31 10.17 2.09
C HIS A 122 19.00 8.92 2.66
N LYS A 123 18.94 7.77 1.97
CA LYS A 123 19.67 6.56 2.38
C LYS A 123 21.15 6.58 2.03
N LEU A 124 21.58 7.43 1.11
CA LEU A 124 22.99 7.65 0.77
C LEU A 124 23.64 8.73 1.64
N SER A 125 22.84 9.62 2.21
CA SER A 125 23.28 10.82 2.94
C SER A 125 24.10 10.50 4.19
N THR A 126 25.20 11.22 4.38
CA THR A 126 26.08 11.18 5.56
C THR A 126 26.36 12.61 6.04
N GLU A 127 27.04 12.76 7.18
CA GLU A 127 27.49 14.08 7.65
C GLU A 127 28.42 14.74 6.62
N ASP A 128 29.38 13.99 6.08
CA ASP A 128 30.36 14.51 5.12
C ASP A 128 29.74 14.78 3.74
N ASN A 129 28.62 14.15 3.41
CA ASN A 129 27.95 14.28 2.11
C ASN A 129 26.42 14.26 2.28
N PRO A 130 25.82 15.38 2.72
CA PRO A 130 24.37 15.48 2.93
C PRO A 130 23.63 15.54 1.59
N GLN A 131 22.67 14.63 1.37
CA GLN A 131 21.91 14.51 0.12
C GLN A 131 20.39 14.63 0.34
N HIS A 132 19.95 15.80 0.83
CA HIS A 132 18.54 16.08 1.15
C HIS A 132 17.84 17.04 0.19
N ALA A 133 18.48 17.39 -0.94
CA ALA A 133 17.97 18.39 -1.89
C ALA A 133 16.60 18.04 -2.51
N LEU A 134 16.24 16.76 -2.58
CA LEU A 134 14.92 16.31 -3.09
C LEU A 134 13.86 16.17 -2.00
N SER A 135 14.25 16.28 -0.74
CA SER A 135 13.33 16.26 0.40
C SER A 135 12.67 17.63 0.57
N PRO A 136 11.44 17.70 1.09
CA PRO A 136 10.79 18.99 1.35
C PRO A 136 11.58 19.82 2.36
N LEU A 137 11.57 21.14 2.20
CA LEU A 137 12.08 22.10 3.17
C LEU A 137 10.94 22.60 4.06
N GLY A 138 11.25 23.01 5.29
CA GLY A 138 10.29 23.60 6.22
C GLY A 138 10.19 22.86 7.56
N GLU A 139 9.57 23.51 8.53
CA GLU A 139 9.41 23.00 9.89
C GLU A 139 8.58 21.69 9.93
N ASP A 140 7.60 21.56 9.03
CA ASP A 140 6.78 20.36 8.87
C ASP A 140 7.42 19.28 7.98
N SER A 141 8.68 19.47 7.56
CA SER A 141 9.36 18.49 6.72
C SER A 141 9.54 17.18 7.47
N TRP A 142 9.27 16.07 6.77
CA TRP A 142 9.60 14.74 7.28
C TRP A 142 11.11 14.48 7.31
N CYS A 143 11.90 15.24 6.52
CA CYS A 143 13.35 15.16 6.51
C CYS A 143 13.91 15.96 7.68
N GLY A 144 14.54 15.26 8.63
CA GLY A 144 15.08 15.89 9.83
C GLY A 144 16.19 16.90 9.53
N TYR A 145 17.03 16.65 8.51
CA TYR A 145 18.08 17.56 8.09
C TYR A 145 17.52 18.88 7.51
N ASN A 146 16.57 18.80 6.58
CA ASN A 146 15.96 20.01 6.02
C ASN A 146 15.15 20.78 7.06
N ARG A 147 14.52 20.08 8.02
CA ARG A 147 13.88 20.73 9.16
C ARG A 147 14.89 21.46 10.02
N SER A 148 16.01 20.82 10.32
CA SER A 148 17.08 21.37 11.18
C SER A 148 17.73 22.62 10.57
N ILE A 149 17.83 22.72 9.25
CA ILE A 149 18.25 23.95 8.55
C ILE A 149 17.33 25.13 8.86
N VAL A 150 16.01 24.89 8.97
CA VAL A 150 15.01 25.94 9.20
C VAL A 150 14.87 26.26 10.68
N THR A 151 14.81 25.23 11.54
CA THR A 151 14.58 25.38 12.98
C THR A 151 15.85 25.73 13.76
N GLY A 152 17.03 25.52 13.16
CA GLY A 152 18.32 25.61 13.86
C GLY A 152 18.60 24.43 14.80
N GLU A 153 17.74 23.40 14.82
CA GLU A 153 17.96 22.19 15.61
C GLU A 153 19.22 21.45 15.15
N PHE A 154 19.81 20.66 16.05
CA PHE A 154 20.90 19.77 15.67
C PHE A 154 20.36 18.50 15.00
N TYR A 155 21.04 18.01 13.95
CA TYR A 155 20.66 16.79 13.24
C TYR A 155 21.86 15.88 13.02
N ILE A 156 21.64 14.59 13.31
CA ILE A 156 22.60 13.52 13.02
C ILE A 156 21.98 12.55 11.99
N HIS A 157 22.73 12.28 10.94
CA HIS A 157 22.45 11.27 9.93
C HIS A 157 22.44 9.87 10.55
N LYS A 158 21.24 9.30 10.63
CA LYS A 158 21.01 7.93 11.11
C LYS A 158 20.68 7.02 9.93
N HIS A 159 21.16 5.79 9.98
CA HIS A 159 20.76 4.71 9.06
C HIS A 159 21.10 4.96 7.58
N SER A 160 22.27 5.56 7.32
CA SER A 160 22.85 5.59 5.97
C SER A 160 23.25 4.18 5.52
N LEU A 161 23.21 3.97 4.21
CA LEU A 161 23.60 2.74 3.56
C LEU A 161 24.83 3.02 2.67
N PRO A 162 25.80 2.09 2.61
CA PRO A 162 26.98 2.26 1.77
C PRO A 162 26.63 2.48 0.29
N GLU A 163 27.42 3.29 -0.41
CA GLU A 163 27.22 3.59 -1.83
C GLU A 163 27.13 2.30 -2.69
N SER A 164 27.97 1.30 -2.38
CA SER A 164 27.97 -0.02 -3.04
C SER A 164 26.59 -0.71 -2.98
N ILE A 165 25.82 -0.50 -1.91
CA ILE A 165 24.44 -0.99 -1.77
C ILE A 165 23.49 -0.18 -2.65
N LEU A 166 23.58 1.16 -2.56
CA LEU A 166 22.71 2.07 -3.31
C LEU A 166 22.89 1.89 -4.81
N LEU A 167 24.11 1.67 -5.29
CA LEU A 167 24.39 1.35 -6.69
C LEU A 167 23.68 0.06 -7.13
N LYS A 168 23.70 -0.98 -6.29
CA LYS A 168 23.04 -2.26 -6.58
C LYS A 168 21.52 -2.13 -6.67
N VAL A 169 20.90 -1.29 -5.83
CA VAL A 169 19.44 -1.10 -5.80
C VAL A 169 18.95 0.04 -6.70
N LYS A 170 19.84 0.88 -7.25
CA LYS A 170 19.51 2.04 -8.10
C LYS A 170 18.59 1.68 -9.27
N LYS A 171 18.83 0.52 -9.90
CA LYS A 171 17.98 0.02 -10.99
C LYS A 171 16.52 -0.17 -10.55
N VAL A 172 16.28 -0.64 -9.32
CA VAL A 172 14.92 -0.82 -8.81
C VAL A 172 14.21 0.53 -8.67
N PHE A 173 14.89 1.54 -8.10
CA PHE A 173 14.35 2.89 -8.00
C PHE A 173 14.06 3.50 -9.37
N ARG A 174 15.00 3.38 -10.32
CA ARG A 174 14.81 3.87 -11.69
C ARG A 174 13.59 3.23 -12.35
N ASP A 175 13.55 1.90 -12.42
CA ASP A 175 12.46 1.17 -13.07
C ASP A 175 11.10 1.41 -12.38
N LEU A 176 11.08 1.63 -11.06
CA LEU A 176 9.85 1.91 -10.29
C LEU A 176 9.53 3.41 -10.17
N THR A 177 10.28 4.27 -10.87
CA THR A 177 9.96 5.69 -11.05
C THR A 177 9.67 6.06 -12.51
N GLU A 178 9.49 5.04 -13.36
CA GLU A 178 9.08 5.24 -14.75
C GLU A 178 7.74 5.96 -14.84
N LYS A 179 7.67 6.96 -15.72
CA LYS A 179 6.54 7.90 -15.80
C LYS A 179 5.21 7.18 -16.04
N ASP A 180 5.23 6.16 -16.91
CA ASP A 180 4.03 5.40 -17.26
C ASP A 180 3.54 4.48 -16.13
N LEU A 181 4.42 4.06 -15.23
CA LEU A 181 4.01 3.35 -14.01
C LEU A 181 3.36 4.33 -13.03
N LEU A 182 4.00 5.48 -12.79
CA LEU A 182 3.54 6.45 -11.80
C LEU A 182 2.20 7.11 -12.20
N LYS A 183 1.99 7.41 -13.49
CA LYS A 183 0.69 7.88 -14.01
C LYS A 183 -0.46 6.96 -13.60
N LYS A 184 -0.26 5.65 -13.69
CA LYS A 184 -1.26 4.63 -13.33
C LYS A 184 -1.55 4.54 -11.83
N CYS A 185 -0.81 5.27 -11.00
CA CYS A 185 -0.98 5.34 -9.55
C CYS A 185 -1.61 6.65 -9.05
N LEU A 186 -1.83 7.66 -9.92
CA LEU A 186 -2.37 8.98 -9.52
C LEU A 186 -3.75 8.89 -8.85
N HIS A 187 -4.52 7.84 -9.15
CA HIS A 187 -5.83 7.60 -8.51
C HIS A 187 -5.73 7.18 -7.04
N GLY A 188 -4.60 6.65 -6.57
CA GLY A 188 -4.36 6.29 -5.16
C GLY A 188 -5.10 5.04 -4.65
N ARG A 189 -5.93 4.38 -5.47
CA ARG A 189 -6.81 3.27 -5.08
C ARG A 189 -6.06 1.95 -4.95
N THR A 190 -6.70 1.01 -4.27
CA THR A 190 -6.25 -0.37 -4.08
C THR A 190 -7.34 -1.35 -4.49
N GLN A 191 -7.00 -2.63 -4.62
CA GLN A 191 -7.97 -3.70 -4.87
C GLN A 191 -8.63 -4.25 -3.59
N ASN A 192 -8.29 -3.70 -2.42
CA ASN A 192 -8.80 -4.20 -1.12
C ASN A 192 -10.33 -4.31 -1.08
N PRO A 193 -11.14 -3.37 -1.62
CA PRO A 193 -12.60 -3.53 -1.64
C PRO A 193 -13.04 -4.77 -2.41
N ASN A 194 -12.44 -5.01 -3.58
CA ASN A 194 -12.76 -6.18 -4.41
C ASN A 194 -12.31 -7.47 -3.75
N GLU A 195 -11.12 -7.49 -3.13
CA GLU A 195 -10.64 -8.64 -2.36
C GLU A 195 -11.55 -8.94 -1.15
N SER A 196 -12.01 -7.89 -0.45
CA SER A 196 -12.93 -8.02 0.68
C SER A 196 -14.29 -8.57 0.24
N PHE A 197 -14.85 -8.08 -0.86
CA PHE A 197 -16.11 -8.59 -1.40
C PHE A 197 -15.97 -10.04 -1.86
N ASN A 198 -14.89 -10.35 -2.58
CA ASN A 198 -14.58 -11.71 -3.00
C ASN A 198 -14.49 -12.65 -1.78
N LYS A 199 -13.86 -12.21 -0.69
CA LYS A 199 -13.82 -12.98 0.57
C LYS A 199 -15.24 -13.29 1.07
N CYS A 200 -16.15 -12.32 1.07
CA CYS A 200 -17.55 -12.56 1.46
C CYS A 200 -18.24 -13.61 0.59
N ILE A 201 -17.96 -13.65 -0.73
CA ILE A 201 -18.44 -14.72 -1.61
C ILE A 201 -17.86 -16.07 -1.17
N TRP A 202 -16.55 -16.15 -0.97
CA TRP A 202 -15.87 -17.42 -0.68
C TRP A 202 -16.18 -17.98 0.71
N GLU A 203 -16.58 -17.15 1.66
CA GLU A 203 -17.10 -17.58 2.96
C GLU A 203 -18.45 -18.30 2.85
N ARG A 204 -19.24 -18.00 1.81
CA ARG A 204 -20.55 -18.65 1.53
C ARG A 204 -20.40 -19.82 0.58
N ILE A 205 -19.56 -19.64 -0.44
CA ILE A 205 -19.32 -20.59 -1.53
C ILE A 205 -17.82 -20.87 -1.59
N PRO A 206 -17.29 -21.81 -0.78
CA PRO A 206 -15.87 -22.10 -0.77
C PRO A 206 -15.36 -22.55 -2.15
N LYS A 207 -14.22 -22.01 -2.58
CA LYS A 207 -13.59 -22.35 -3.88
C LYS A 207 -13.23 -23.83 -4.03
N THR A 208 -13.11 -24.53 -2.91
CA THR A 208 -12.71 -25.95 -2.84
C THR A 208 -13.88 -26.91 -3.02
N VAL A 209 -15.10 -26.38 -3.14
CA VAL A 209 -16.32 -27.19 -3.24
C VAL A 209 -17.02 -26.83 -4.54
N PHE A 210 -17.32 -27.85 -5.34
CA PHE A 210 -18.19 -27.67 -6.50
C PHE A 210 -19.62 -27.45 -6.03
N VAL A 211 -20.28 -26.41 -6.53
CA VAL A 211 -21.68 -26.11 -6.26
C VAL A 211 -22.44 -25.91 -7.57
N GLY A 212 -23.74 -26.22 -7.57
CA GLY A 212 -24.61 -25.94 -8.71
C GLY A 212 -24.76 -24.44 -8.98
N ILE A 213 -25.13 -24.09 -10.21
CA ILE A 213 -25.23 -22.70 -10.67
C ILE A 213 -26.24 -21.87 -9.84
N GLU A 214 -27.35 -22.48 -9.41
CA GLU A 214 -28.33 -21.80 -8.57
C GLU A 214 -27.78 -21.50 -7.17
N THR A 215 -27.09 -22.44 -6.54
CA THR A 215 -26.40 -22.22 -5.26
C THR A 215 -25.34 -21.12 -5.39
N LEU A 216 -24.58 -21.10 -6.49
CA LEU A 216 -23.61 -20.05 -6.77
C LEU A 216 -24.29 -18.68 -6.87
N LYS A 217 -25.40 -18.57 -7.63
CA LYS A 217 -26.17 -17.33 -7.75
C LYS A 217 -26.67 -16.86 -6.39
N PHE A 218 -27.29 -17.74 -5.59
CA PHE A 218 -27.77 -17.40 -4.25
C PHE A 218 -26.64 -16.92 -3.34
N GLY A 219 -25.52 -17.65 -3.30
CA GLY A 219 -24.38 -17.27 -2.47
C GLY A 219 -23.78 -15.91 -2.87
N VAL A 220 -23.72 -15.61 -4.17
CA VAL A 220 -23.26 -14.29 -4.66
C VAL A 220 -24.26 -13.19 -4.30
N MET A 221 -25.57 -13.40 -4.50
CA MET A 221 -26.59 -12.41 -4.13
C MET A 221 -26.61 -12.12 -2.63
N ASP A 222 -26.50 -13.16 -1.80
CA ASP A 222 -26.39 -13.02 -0.34
C ASP A 222 -25.09 -12.31 0.07
N ALA A 223 -23.97 -12.57 -0.62
CA ALA A 223 -22.73 -11.82 -0.39
C ALA A 223 -22.89 -10.33 -0.72
N VAL A 224 -23.58 -9.99 -1.82
CA VAL A 224 -23.85 -8.60 -2.21
C VAL A 224 -24.64 -7.87 -1.13
N ILE A 225 -25.74 -8.47 -0.67
CA ILE A 225 -26.60 -7.86 0.37
C ILE A 225 -25.80 -7.67 1.66
N CYS A 226 -25.10 -8.71 2.13
CA CYS A 226 -24.36 -8.60 3.39
C CYS A 226 -23.15 -7.65 3.31
N PHE A 227 -22.51 -7.55 2.15
CA PHE A 227 -21.39 -6.64 1.97
C PHE A 227 -21.84 -5.18 2.00
N ASN A 228 -22.89 -4.85 1.25
CA ASN A 228 -23.40 -3.49 1.09
C ASN A 228 -24.26 -3.04 2.29
N ASP A 229 -25.23 -3.85 2.70
CA ASP A 229 -26.30 -3.45 3.61
C ASP A 229 -26.26 -4.20 4.96
N GLY A 230 -25.26 -5.06 5.16
CA GLY A 230 -25.11 -5.87 6.37
C GLY A 230 -25.97 -7.14 6.40
N TYR A 231 -25.68 -8.00 7.36
CA TYR A 231 -26.37 -9.27 7.60
C TYR A 231 -27.83 -9.06 7.99
N VAL A 232 -28.17 -7.98 8.70
CA VAL A 232 -29.53 -7.61 9.07
C VAL A 232 -30.45 -7.48 7.86
N SER A 233 -29.92 -7.11 6.69
CA SER A 233 -30.70 -6.96 5.45
C SER A 233 -31.26 -8.28 4.91
N ARG A 234 -30.83 -9.43 5.44
CA ARG A 234 -31.48 -10.72 5.19
C ARG A 234 -32.93 -10.78 5.68
N ILE A 235 -33.30 -9.94 6.66
CA ILE A 235 -34.69 -9.82 7.13
C ILE A 235 -35.61 -9.49 5.96
N LYS A 236 -35.23 -8.52 5.12
CA LYS A 236 -36.01 -8.12 3.93
C LYS A 236 -36.18 -9.27 2.93
N VAL A 237 -35.16 -10.14 2.81
CA VAL A 237 -35.22 -11.34 1.95
C VAL A 237 -36.20 -12.36 2.53
N PHE A 238 -36.15 -12.61 3.84
CA PHE A 238 -37.10 -13.51 4.50
C PHE A 238 -38.54 -13.00 4.37
N GLU A 239 -38.78 -11.71 4.61
CA GLU A 239 -40.10 -11.11 4.46
C GLU A 239 -40.63 -11.23 3.02
N ALA A 240 -39.77 -11.00 2.02
CA ALA A 240 -40.13 -11.18 0.61
C ALA A 240 -40.45 -12.65 0.25
N LEU A 241 -39.91 -13.61 1.01
CA LEU A 241 -40.23 -15.04 0.91
C LEU A 241 -41.44 -15.45 1.76
N GLY A 242 -42.12 -14.50 2.42
CA GLY A 242 -43.25 -14.77 3.32
C GLY A 242 -42.84 -15.34 4.67
N ILE A 243 -41.55 -15.27 5.02
CA ILE A 243 -40.99 -15.76 6.28
C ILE A 243 -40.83 -14.55 7.21
N LYS A 244 -41.61 -14.48 8.28
CA LYS A 244 -41.45 -13.43 9.31
C LYS A 244 -40.31 -13.81 10.26
N PRO A 245 -39.17 -13.08 10.30
CA PRO A 245 -38.11 -13.38 11.24
C PRO A 245 -38.57 -13.15 12.68
N GLY A 246 -38.15 -14.03 13.59
CA GLY A 246 -38.40 -13.85 15.02
C GLY A 246 -37.31 -13.01 15.69
N TYR A 247 -37.61 -12.49 16.88
CA TYR A 247 -36.70 -11.65 17.70
C TYR A 247 -35.25 -12.19 17.78
N ASN A 248 -35.10 -13.50 17.98
CA ASN A 248 -33.77 -14.12 18.09
C ASN A 248 -32.97 -14.05 16.77
N THR A 249 -33.65 -14.15 15.63
CA THR A 249 -32.99 -14.04 14.31
C THR A 249 -32.52 -12.62 14.06
N GLU A 250 -33.38 -11.63 14.30
CA GLU A 250 -33.04 -10.21 14.14
C GLU A 250 -31.87 -9.82 15.05
N ARG A 251 -31.96 -10.19 16.33
CA ARG A 251 -30.90 -9.95 17.31
C ARG A 251 -29.58 -10.60 16.91
N ALA A 252 -29.61 -11.84 16.42
CA ALA A 252 -28.40 -12.53 15.98
C ALA A 252 -27.74 -11.83 14.78
N LEU A 253 -28.52 -11.42 13.78
CA LEU A 253 -28.00 -10.71 12.61
C LEU A 253 -27.39 -9.35 12.99
N LEU A 254 -28.03 -8.59 13.89
CA LEU A 254 -27.49 -7.34 14.42
C LEU A 254 -26.18 -7.54 15.18
N ILE A 255 -26.06 -8.59 15.99
CA ILE A 255 -24.81 -8.92 16.70
C ILE A 255 -23.68 -9.20 15.69
N ILE A 256 -23.96 -9.93 14.61
CA ILE A 256 -22.97 -10.21 13.56
C ILE A 256 -22.50 -8.92 12.90
N ASP A 257 -23.44 -8.04 12.53
CA ASP A 257 -23.09 -6.74 11.93
C ASP A 257 -22.28 -5.85 12.88
N ASN A 258 -22.68 -5.76 14.14
CA ASN A 258 -21.94 -5.00 15.15
C ASN A 258 -20.51 -5.54 15.32
N LYS A 259 -20.34 -6.86 15.36
CA LYS A 259 -19.00 -7.48 15.43
C LYS A 259 -18.18 -7.19 14.18
N ARG A 260 -18.79 -7.22 12.99
CA ARG A 260 -18.14 -6.89 11.72
C ARG A 260 -17.64 -5.44 11.72
N ILE A 261 -18.48 -4.49 12.12
CA ILE A 261 -18.14 -3.07 12.22
C ILE A 261 -17.02 -2.88 13.25
N PHE A 262 -17.18 -3.44 14.45
CA PHE A 262 -16.19 -3.37 15.52
C PHE A 262 -14.81 -3.89 15.07
N GLU A 263 -14.75 -5.05 14.41
CA GLU A 263 -13.48 -5.58 13.93
C GLU A 263 -12.86 -4.72 12.83
N ALA A 264 -13.67 -4.18 11.91
CA ALA A 264 -13.19 -3.25 10.88
C ALA A 264 -12.60 -1.98 11.51
N GLU A 265 -13.33 -1.37 12.45
CA GLU A 265 -12.87 -0.20 13.21
C GLU A 265 -11.62 -0.53 14.03
N ARG A 266 -11.57 -1.71 14.68
CA ARG A 266 -10.41 -2.15 15.45
C ARG A 266 -9.17 -2.28 14.59
N ILE A 267 -9.28 -2.82 13.37
CA ILE A 267 -8.16 -2.93 12.44
C ILE A 267 -7.66 -1.54 12.04
N VAL A 268 -8.57 -0.63 11.65
CA VAL A 268 -8.23 0.76 11.30
C VAL A 268 -7.59 1.49 12.48
N ASN A 269 -8.14 1.30 13.69
CA ASN A 269 -7.66 1.89 14.92
C ASN A 269 -6.32 1.30 15.34
N LYS A 270 -6.06 0.00 15.16
CA LYS A 270 -4.78 -0.64 15.46
C LYS A 270 -3.68 -0.08 14.56
N VAL A 271 -3.93 0.05 13.26
CA VAL A 271 -3.00 0.71 12.32
C VAL A 271 -2.75 2.17 12.75
N SER A 272 -3.80 2.89 13.13
CA SER A 272 -3.71 4.28 13.58
C SER A 272 -3.02 4.42 14.96
N LEU A 273 -3.18 3.45 15.84
CA LEU A 273 -2.60 3.40 17.18
C LEU A 273 -1.13 3.00 17.11
N GLU A 274 -0.76 2.02 16.28
CA GLU A 274 0.63 1.66 16.01
C GLU A 274 1.37 2.85 15.39
N ALA A 275 0.75 3.57 14.44
CA ALA A 275 1.28 4.81 13.89
C ALA A 275 1.46 5.90 14.98
N ARG A 276 0.47 6.10 15.85
CA ARG A 276 0.54 7.07 16.98
C ARG A 276 1.59 6.68 18.02
N ASN A 277 1.67 5.41 18.41
CA ASN A 277 2.63 4.90 19.38
C ASN A 277 4.06 4.98 18.84
N LYS A 278 4.25 4.73 17.54
CA LYS A 278 5.54 4.94 16.87
C LYS A 278 5.95 6.41 16.89
N ARG A 279 5.03 7.35 16.60
CA ARG A 279 5.28 8.80 16.73
C ARG A 279 5.64 9.20 18.16
N ARG A 280 4.87 8.74 19.16
CA ARG A 280 5.14 9.02 20.59
C ARG A 280 6.46 8.42 21.06
N SER A 281 6.80 7.20 20.62
CA SER A 281 8.09 6.56 20.96
C SER A 281 9.27 7.29 20.33
N LEU A 282 9.14 7.77 19.08
CA LEU A 282 10.14 8.62 18.45
C LEU A 282 10.31 9.94 19.17
N LYS A 283 9.19 10.61 19.53
CA LYS A 283 9.23 11.86 20.31
C LYS A 283 9.93 11.66 21.65
N ARG A 284 9.55 10.64 22.43
CA ARG A 284 10.20 10.33 23.72
C ARG A 284 11.70 10.01 23.58
N LYS A 285 12.11 9.39 22.46
CA LYS A 285 13.54 9.16 22.19
C LYS A 285 14.28 10.45 21.87
N MET A 286 13.66 11.35 21.10
CA MET A 286 14.22 12.69 20.84
C MET A 286 14.29 13.51 22.11
N ASP A 287 13.21 13.60 22.88
CA ASP A 287 13.17 14.34 24.15
C ASP A 287 14.23 13.81 25.14
N LYS A 288 14.43 12.48 25.19
CA LYS A 288 15.47 11.87 26.04
C LYS A 288 16.89 12.16 25.53
N GLN A 289 17.14 12.13 24.22
CA GLN A 289 18.44 12.52 23.67
C GLN A 289 18.74 14.00 23.93
N ASN A 290 17.75 14.88 23.79
CA ASN A 290 17.93 16.31 24.06
C ASN A 290 18.21 16.58 25.56
N LEU A 291 17.54 15.85 26.46
CA LEU A 291 17.82 15.91 27.90
C LEU A 291 19.21 15.35 28.26
N ASP A 292 19.65 14.28 27.60
CA ASP A 292 20.97 13.71 27.83
C ASP A 292 22.08 14.66 27.29
N GLU A 293 21.85 15.35 26.17
CA GLU A 293 22.76 16.36 25.59
C GLU A 293 22.80 17.68 26.40
N GLU A 294 21.67 18.15 26.93
CA GLU A 294 21.62 19.30 27.86
C GLU A 294 22.33 19.01 29.18
N ASN A 295 22.29 17.76 29.67
CA ASN A 295 23.01 17.35 30.87
C ASN A 295 24.51 17.09 30.65
N GLU A 296 24.96 16.92 29.40
CA GLU A 296 26.39 16.78 29.06
C GLU A 296 27.09 18.16 28.94
N TYR A 297 26.32 19.22 28.70
CA TYR A 297 26.78 20.62 28.72
C TYR A 297 26.62 21.27 30.11
N GLN A 298 27.22 20.69 31.17
CA GLN A 298 27.73 21.47 32.32
C GLN A 298 28.49 20.60 33.33
N ALA A 299 29.82 20.62 33.25
CA ALA A 299 30.72 20.74 34.41
C ALA A 299 32.19 20.91 33.95
N GLY A 300 32.69 22.16 34.04
CA GLY A 300 34.11 22.42 34.31
C GLY A 300 35.06 22.63 33.13
N LYS A 301 35.08 23.84 32.57
CA LYS A 301 36.31 24.49 32.07
C LYS A 301 36.24 25.99 32.35
N TYR A 302 36.72 26.38 33.53
CA TYR A 302 37.45 27.63 33.70
C TYR A 302 38.93 27.30 33.49
#